data_AF-A0A9D9SJJ6-F1
#
_entry.id   AF-A0A9D9SJJ6-F1
#
_cell.length_a   1.000
_cell.length_b   1.000
_cell.length_c   1.000
_cell.angle_alpha   90.00
_cell.angle_beta   90.00
_cell.angle_gamma   90.00
#
_symmetry.space_group_name_H-M   'P 1'
#
loop_
_entity.id
_entity.type
_entity.pdbx_description
1 polymer ?
#
loop_
_entity_poly.entity_id
_entity_poly.type
_entity_poly.pdbx_seq_one_letter_code
_entity_poly.pdbx_strand_id
1 'polypeptide(L)'
;MNLITSRDNPHVKAWRRLAQDTTAYRKAGQFWLEGDHLCRAAIVRGVNPLQIVLSATCFEEQGPQWARLTDALFVLPDALFASLSGLESPAQMGFVVAWSAQGQISSEASTVVLDRLQDAGNVGAILRCASAFGYRQVLAIKGTAALWSPKVLRAGMGAHFGLHLIESVSEADVAALDVPVLTTSSHEGPFLHELLQRKELTPKCAWVFGHEGQGVSDSLMALARQKVRIAQPGGEESLNVATAAAICLHASATAAI
;
A
#
# COMPACT_ATOMS: atom_id res chain seq x y z
N MET A 1 8.47 21.66 -21.57
CA MET A 1 7.40 20.80 -22.12
C MET A 1 7.99 19.98 -23.25
N ASN A 2 7.88 18.65 -23.20
CA ASN A 2 8.39 17.74 -24.22
C ASN A 2 7.23 16.94 -24.84
N LEU A 3 6.87 17.23 -26.08
CA LEU A 3 5.86 16.47 -26.82
C LEU A 3 6.47 15.17 -27.35
N ILE A 4 5.85 14.03 -27.06
CA ILE A 4 6.25 12.72 -27.60
C ILE A 4 5.06 12.10 -28.34
N THR A 5 5.25 11.81 -29.62
CA THR A 5 4.21 11.22 -30.49
C THR A 5 4.50 9.78 -30.90
N SER A 6 5.75 9.31 -30.74
CA SER A 6 6.17 7.97 -31.14
C SER A 6 5.97 6.94 -30.04
N ARG A 7 5.29 5.84 -30.39
CA ARG A 7 5.14 4.65 -29.52
C ARG A 7 6.47 3.98 -29.20
N ASP A 8 7.46 4.15 -30.08
CA ASP A 8 8.77 3.54 -29.95
C ASP A 8 9.75 4.33 -29.09
N ASN A 9 9.36 5.51 -28.62
CA ASN A 9 10.18 6.34 -27.75
C ASN A 9 10.58 5.56 -26.47
N PRO A 10 11.86 5.60 -26.06
CA PRO A 10 12.33 4.90 -24.86
C PRO A 10 11.55 5.23 -23.58
N HIS A 11 11.15 6.49 -23.40
CA HIS A 11 10.32 6.91 -22.25
C HIS A 11 8.97 6.20 -22.25
N VAL A 12 8.28 6.17 -23.39
CA VAL A 12 6.98 5.50 -23.55
C VAL A 12 7.08 4.01 -23.24
N LYS A 13 8.16 3.34 -23.70
CA LYS A 13 8.41 1.92 -23.37
C LYS A 13 8.64 1.72 -21.86
N ALA A 14 9.40 2.61 -21.23
CA ALA A 14 9.67 2.57 -19.79
C ALA A 14 8.40 2.80 -18.96
N TRP A 15 7.62 3.84 -19.25
CA TRP A 15 6.37 4.14 -18.53
C TRP A 15 5.34 3.03 -18.69
N ARG A 16 5.16 2.50 -19.91
CA ARG A 16 4.26 1.36 -20.14
C ARG A 16 4.67 0.16 -19.30
N ARG A 17 5.98 -0.12 -19.22
CA ARG A 17 6.49 -1.20 -18.37
C ARG A 17 6.15 -0.94 -16.90
N LEU A 18 6.42 0.25 -16.37
CA LEU A 18 6.09 0.61 -14.98
C LEU A 18 4.57 0.54 -14.68
N ALA A 19 3.73 0.89 -15.66
CA ALA A 19 2.28 0.92 -15.51
C ALA A 19 1.60 -0.47 -15.60
N GLN A 20 2.25 -1.44 -16.24
CA GLN A 20 1.63 -2.74 -16.55
C GLN A 20 2.33 -3.93 -15.88
N ASP A 21 3.63 -3.85 -15.60
CA ASP A 21 4.37 -4.88 -14.87
C ASP A 21 4.34 -4.59 -13.36
N THR A 22 3.76 -5.52 -12.62
CA THR A 22 3.51 -5.42 -11.18
C THR A 22 4.77 -5.19 -10.34
N THR A 23 5.94 -5.62 -10.82
CA THR A 23 7.20 -5.59 -10.04
C THR A 23 8.31 -4.78 -10.72
N ALA A 24 8.06 -4.19 -11.89
CA ALA A 24 9.07 -3.45 -12.65
C ALA A 24 9.71 -2.31 -11.85
N TYR A 25 8.97 -1.69 -10.92
CA TYR A 25 9.49 -0.60 -10.09
C TYR A 25 10.71 -0.99 -9.26
N ARG A 26 10.81 -2.26 -8.85
CA ARG A 26 11.91 -2.75 -8.01
C ARG A 26 13.26 -2.63 -8.71
N LYS A 27 13.31 -3.05 -9.98
CA LYS A 27 14.51 -2.95 -10.81
C LYS A 27 14.73 -1.53 -11.32
N ALA A 28 13.65 -0.80 -11.58
CA ALA A 28 13.71 0.54 -12.15
C ALA A 28 14.07 1.63 -11.11
N GLY A 29 13.90 1.38 -9.81
CA GLY A 29 14.09 2.39 -8.77
C GLY A 29 13.04 3.52 -8.83
N GLN A 30 11.90 3.27 -9.47
CA GLN A 30 10.83 4.24 -9.68
C GLN A 30 9.53 3.53 -10.01
N PHE A 31 8.38 4.10 -9.65
CA PHE A 31 7.06 3.54 -9.92
C PHE A 31 6.18 4.52 -10.71
N TRP A 32 5.17 3.97 -11.38
CA TRP A 32 4.15 4.73 -12.10
C TRP A 32 2.94 4.98 -11.20
N LEU A 33 2.60 6.25 -11.05
CA LEU A 33 1.39 6.70 -10.37
C LEU A 33 0.42 7.22 -11.42
N GLU A 34 -0.81 6.71 -11.46
CA GLU A 34 -1.77 7.05 -12.50
C GLU A 34 -3.05 7.63 -11.90
N GLY A 35 -3.58 8.69 -12.53
CA GLY A 35 -4.86 9.29 -12.20
C GLY A 35 -4.76 10.60 -11.44
N ASP A 36 -5.72 11.49 -11.70
CA ASP A 36 -5.73 12.86 -11.15
C ASP A 36 -5.71 12.89 -9.63
N HIS A 37 -6.61 12.12 -9.00
CA HIS A 37 -6.72 12.06 -7.56
C HIS A 37 -5.42 11.60 -6.88
N LEU A 38 -4.81 10.51 -7.38
CA LEU A 38 -3.59 9.95 -6.81
C LEU A 38 -2.40 10.91 -6.99
N CYS A 39 -2.25 11.49 -8.18
CA CYS A 39 -1.19 12.45 -8.47
C CYS A 39 -1.29 13.69 -7.57
N ARG A 40 -2.51 14.23 -7.39
CA ARG A 40 -2.74 15.35 -6.47
C ARG A 40 -2.47 14.98 -5.01
N ALA A 41 -2.94 13.80 -4.57
CA ALA A 41 -2.68 13.30 -3.22
C ALA A 41 -1.17 13.18 -2.94
N ALA A 42 -0.38 12.75 -3.93
CA ALA A 42 1.07 12.69 -3.82
C ALA A 42 1.69 14.07 -3.60
N ILE A 43 1.32 15.08 -4.39
CA ILE A 43 1.82 16.46 -4.22
C ILE A 43 1.46 17.02 -2.84
N VAL A 44 0.22 16.85 -2.39
CA VAL A 44 -0.24 17.31 -1.06
C VAL A 44 0.57 16.67 0.07
N ARG A 45 1.06 15.44 -0.14
CA ARG A 45 1.91 14.71 0.81
C ARG A 45 3.40 15.01 0.65
N GLY A 46 3.78 15.98 -0.20
CA GLY A 46 5.16 16.40 -0.40
C GLY A 46 5.97 15.48 -1.32
N VAL A 47 5.31 14.62 -2.10
CA VAL A 47 6.00 13.79 -3.09
C VAL A 47 6.42 14.66 -4.28
N ASN A 48 7.71 14.60 -4.61
CA ASN A 48 8.25 15.27 -5.79
C ASN A 48 8.36 14.27 -6.95
N PRO A 49 7.53 14.38 -7.99
CA PRO A 49 7.61 13.47 -9.14
C PRO A 49 8.90 13.72 -9.93
N LEU A 50 9.56 12.64 -10.35
CA LEU A 50 10.70 12.69 -11.26
C LEU A 50 10.28 13.18 -12.65
N GLN A 51 9.09 12.75 -13.08
CA GLN A 51 8.50 13.12 -14.37
C GLN A 51 6.99 13.26 -14.22
N ILE A 52 6.41 14.22 -14.92
CA ILE A 52 4.97 14.34 -15.09
C ILE A 52 4.64 14.05 -16.54
N VAL A 53 3.67 13.17 -16.77
CA VAL A 53 3.20 12.78 -18.10
C VAL A 53 1.71 13.10 -18.19
N LEU A 54 1.34 13.93 -19.16
CA LEU A 54 -0.05 14.33 -19.41
C LEU A 54 -0.47 13.88 -20.81
N SER A 55 -1.75 13.58 -20.97
CA SER A 55 -2.39 13.57 -22.28
C SER A 55 -2.48 14.99 -22.84
N ALA A 56 -2.70 15.12 -24.15
CA ALA A 56 -2.82 16.42 -24.81
C ALA A 56 -4.01 17.20 -24.23
N THR A 57 -5.17 16.55 -24.10
CA THR A 57 -6.38 17.13 -23.49
C THR A 57 -6.11 17.62 -22.06
N CYS A 58 -5.49 16.81 -21.21
CA CYS A 58 -5.20 17.21 -19.82
C CYS A 58 -4.19 18.36 -19.74
N PHE A 59 -3.21 18.42 -20.65
CA PHE A 59 -2.28 19.54 -20.73
C PHE A 59 -2.96 20.85 -21.15
N GLU A 60 -3.92 20.80 -22.08
CA GLU A 60 -4.68 22.00 -22.48
C GLU A 60 -5.50 22.55 -21.32
N GLU A 61 -6.16 21.67 -20.55
CA GLU A 61 -6.99 22.08 -19.41
C GLU A 61 -6.18 22.56 -18.20
N GLN A 62 -5.04 21.90 -17.91
CA GLN A 62 -4.37 22.02 -16.61
C GLN A 62 -2.83 22.05 -16.70
N GLY A 63 -2.24 22.13 -17.89
CA GLY A 63 -0.79 22.07 -18.09
C GLY A 63 0.04 23.09 -17.29
N PRO A 64 -0.36 24.38 -17.23
CA PRO A 64 0.44 25.42 -16.55
C PRO A 64 0.67 25.19 -15.05
N GLN A 65 -0.27 24.55 -14.34
CA GLN A 65 -0.08 24.24 -12.91
C GLN A 65 0.96 23.12 -12.71
N TRP A 66 0.99 22.13 -13.61
CA TRP A 66 1.91 20.99 -13.53
C TRP A 66 3.32 21.34 -14.01
N ALA A 67 3.42 22.19 -15.03
CA ALA A 67 4.70 22.69 -15.55
C ALA A 67 5.53 23.47 -14.52
N ARG A 68 4.90 24.00 -13.47
CA ARG A 68 5.60 24.72 -12.38
C ARG A 68 6.27 23.79 -11.37
N LEU A 69 5.91 22.51 -11.34
CA LEU A 69 6.42 21.56 -10.36
C LEU A 69 7.69 20.85 -10.82
N THR A 70 7.91 20.75 -12.13
CA THR A 70 9.09 20.07 -12.70
C THR A 70 9.33 20.50 -14.14
N ASP A 71 10.60 20.55 -14.53
CA ASP A 71 11.02 20.75 -15.91
C ASP A 71 10.82 19.48 -16.77
N ALA A 72 10.67 18.32 -16.13
CA ALA A 72 10.48 17.02 -16.76
C ALA A 72 9.00 16.72 -17.05
N LEU A 73 8.31 17.69 -17.66
CA LEU A 73 6.92 17.56 -18.12
C LEU A 73 6.86 17.06 -19.56
N PHE A 74 6.18 15.93 -19.76
CA PHE A 74 5.94 15.31 -21.05
C PHE A 74 4.45 15.33 -21.41
N VAL A 75 4.17 15.56 -22.70
CA VAL A 75 2.81 15.55 -23.25
C VAL A 75 2.72 14.48 -24.33
N LEU A 76 1.66 13.69 -24.30
CA LEU A 76 1.38 12.62 -25.26
C LEU A 76 0.03 12.86 -25.94
N PRO A 77 -0.14 12.51 -27.23
CA PRO A 77 -1.47 12.34 -27.80
C PRO A 77 -2.32 11.39 -26.93
N ASP A 78 -3.61 11.68 -26.78
CA ASP A 78 -4.49 10.93 -25.88
C ASP A 78 -4.49 9.42 -26.13
N ALA A 79 -4.50 9.00 -27.40
CA ALA A 79 -4.40 7.58 -27.77
C ALA A 79 -3.07 6.94 -27.35
N LEU A 80 -1.96 7.69 -27.41
CA LEU A 80 -0.66 7.20 -26.97
C LEU A 80 -0.59 7.11 -25.44
N PHE A 81 -1.13 8.10 -24.72
CA PHE A 81 -1.28 8.04 -23.26
C PHE A 81 -2.12 6.82 -22.85
N ALA A 82 -3.28 6.62 -23.49
CA ALA A 82 -4.15 5.49 -23.24
C ALA A 82 -3.44 4.14 -23.40
N SER A 83 -2.47 4.05 -24.32
CA SER A 83 -1.66 2.83 -24.51
C SER A 83 -0.66 2.53 -23.38
N LEU A 84 -0.43 3.48 -22.46
CA LEU A 84 0.35 3.26 -21.24
C LEU A 84 -0.51 2.61 -20.15
N SER A 85 -1.75 3.07 -20.04
CA SER A 85 -2.65 2.70 -18.97
C SER A 85 -2.95 1.21 -18.94
N GLY A 86 -3.00 0.65 -17.74
CA GLY A 86 -3.53 -0.69 -17.47
C GLY A 86 -4.99 -0.68 -17.03
N LEU A 87 -5.71 0.44 -17.19
CA LEU A 87 -7.10 0.63 -16.76
C LEU A 87 -8.08 0.38 -17.91
N GLU A 88 -9.29 -0.06 -17.56
CA GLU A 88 -10.41 -0.15 -18.50
C GLU A 88 -10.81 1.24 -19.03
N SER A 89 -10.76 2.25 -18.16
CA SER A 89 -10.91 3.66 -18.52
C SER A 89 -9.58 4.36 -18.23
N PRO A 90 -8.74 4.60 -19.26
CA PRO A 90 -7.44 5.23 -19.08
C PRO A 90 -7.55 6.58 -18.40
N ALA A 91 -6.66 6.85 -17.45
CA ALA A 91 -6.49 8.20 -16.94
C ALA A 91 -5.87 9.10 -18.02
N GLN A 92 -5.74 10.39 -17.72
CA GLN A 92 -5.10 11.37 -18.60
C GLN A 92 -3.81 11.95 -18.03
N MET A 93 -3.41 11.51 -16.84
CA MET A 93 -2.21 11.97 -16.16
C MET A 93 -1.55 10.83 -15.41
N GLY A 94 -0.22 10.81 -15.42
CA GLY A 94 0.57 9.95 -14.56
C GLY A 94 1.91 10.55 -14.21
N PHE A 95 2.42 10.18 -13.05
CA PHE A 95 3.74 10.57 -12.55
C PHE A 95 4.68 9.38 -12.53
N VAL A 96 5.95 9.67 -12.76
CA VAL A 96 7.04 8.77 -12.39
C VAL A 96 7.62 9.27 -11.07
N VAL A 97 7.66 8.41 -10.07
CA VAL A 97 8.12 8.77 -8.72
C VAL A 97 9.26 7.84 -8.33
N ALA A 98 10.28 8.37 -7.67
CA ALA A 98 11.39 7.58 -7.17
C ALA A 98 10.90 6.52 -6.17
N TRP A 99 11.49 5.32 -6.25
CA TRP A 99 11.27 4.24 -5.31
C TRP A 99 12.58 3.86 -4.65
N SER A 100 12.56 3.76 -3.32
CA SER A 100 13.68 3.21 -2.55
C SER A 100 13.25 1.90 -1.90
N ALA A 101 14.07 0.87 -2.09
CA ALA A 101 13.92 -0.41 -1.38
C ALA A 101 14.33 -0.31 0.10
N GLN A 102 15.05 0.75 0.48
CA GLN A 102 15.76 0.84 1.74
C GLN A 102 14.96 1.67 2.75
N GLY A 103 14.20 0.97 3.59
CA GLY A 103 13.62 1.53 4.80
C GLY A 103 14.18 0.78 6.01
N GLN A 104 14.68 1.52 7.00
CA GLN A 104 15.06 0.91 8.27
C GLN A 104 13.77 0.57 9.05
N ILE A 105 13.68 -0.66 9.56
CA ILE A 105 12.59 -1.07 10.44
C ILE A 105 12.79 -0.37 11.78
N SER A 106 11.77 0.37 12.22
CA SER A 106 11.72 0.89 13.59
C SER A 106 11.15 -0.18 14.50
N SER A 107 11.97 -0.71 15.41
CA SER A 107 11.57 -1.80 16.31
C SER A 107 10.45 -1.41 17.26
N GLU A 108 10.37 -0.14 17.63
CA GLU A 108 9.36 0.39 18.56
C GLU A 108 8.07 0.88 17.89
N ALA A 109 7.98 0.91 16.56
CA ALA A 109 6.81 1.47 15.87
C ALA A 109 5.61 0.52 15.92
N SER A 110 4.40 1.07 16.13
CA SER A 110 3.17 0.36 15.81
C SER A 110 3.18 -0.04 14.35
N THR A 111 3.01 -1.34 14.09
CA THR A 111 3.33 -1.94 12.80
C THR A 111 2.17 -2.77 12.29
N VAL A 112 1.94 -2.73 10.98
CA VAL A 112 1.12 -3.73 10.27
C VAL A 112 2.06 -4.67 9.54
N VAL A 113 1.90 -5.98 9.77
CA VAL A 113 2.64 -7.03 9.09
C VAL A 113 1.70 -7.75 8.14
N LEU A 114 2.05 -7.77 6.87
CA LEU A 114 1.32 -8.48 5.82
C LEU A 114 2.03 -9.81 5.55
N ASP A 115 1.42 -10.90 6.01
CA ASP A 115 1.96 -12.24 5.87
C ASP A 115 1.41 -12.92 4.61
N ARG A 116 2.23 -12.88 3.55
CA ARG A 116 2.01 -13.57 2.26
C ARG A 116 0.66 -13.23 1.61
N LEU A 117 0.14 -12.03 1.83
CA LEU A 117 -1.11 -11.54 1.26
C LEU A 117 -0.99 -11.32 -0.25
N GLN A 118 -1.81 -12.00 -1.05
CA GLN A 118 -1.65 -11.98 -2.51
C GLN A 118 -2.64 -11.06 -3.22
N ASP A 119 -3.80 -10.79 -2.64
CA ASP A 119 -4.78 -9.92 -3.28
C ASP A 119 -4.38 -8.45 -3.14
N ALA A 120 -4.18 -7.78 -4.28
CA ALA A 120 -3.77 -6.38 -4.32
C ALA A 120 -4.85 -5.44 -3.77
N GLY A 121 -6.13 -5.82 -3.86
CA GLY A 121 -7.24 -5.07 -3.30
C GLY A 121 -7.20 -5.06 -1.77
N ASN A 122 -7.05 -6.23 -1.17
CA ASN A 122 -6.90 -6.42 0.27
C ASN A 122 -5.67 -5.67 0.78
N VAL A 123 -4.52 -5.83 0.14
CA VAL A 123 -3.29 -5.11 0.52
C VAL A 123 -3.53 -3.60 0.51
N GLY A 124 -4.06 -3.03 -0.57
CA GLY A 124 -4.33 -1.59 -0.63
C GLY A 124 -5.33 -1.11 0.41
N ALA A 125 -6.41 -1.88 0.65
CA ALA A 125 -7.38 -1.56 1.69
C ALA A 125 -6.77 -1.59 3.10
N ILE A 126 -5.88 -2.55 3.40
CA ILE A 126 -5.14 -2.61 4.66
C ILE A 126 -4.21 -1.41 4.80
N LEU A 127 -3.47 -1.02 3.75
CA LEU A 127 -2.63 0.18 3.77
C LEU A 127 -3.46 1.43 4.09
N ARG A 128 -4.65 1.55 3.49
CA ARG A 128 -5.57 2.66 3.78
C ARG A 128 -6.01 2.67 5.24
N CYS A 129 -6.35 1.52 5.80
CA CYS A 129 -6.70 1.38 7.22
C CYS A 129 -5.52 1.72 8.13
N ALA A 130 -4.33 1.21 7.82
CA ALA A 130 -3.10 1.49 8.56
C ALA A 130 -2.84 3.00 8.63
N SER A 131 -2.86 3.67 7.48
CA SER A 131 -2.68 5.12 7.41
C SER A 131 -3.76 5.89 8.16
N ALA A 132 -5.02 5.44 8.14
CA ALA A 132 -6.13 6.12 8.80
C ALA A 132 -6.09 5.96 10.33
N PHE A 133 -5.69 4.79 10.82
CA PHE A 133 -5.67 4.46 12.25
C PHE A 133 -4.30 4.67 12.92
N GLY A 134 -3.38 5.36 12.24
CA GLY A 134 -2.11 5.80 12.83
C GLY A 134 -0.97 4.79 12.78
N TYR A 135 -1.14 3.66 12.11
CA TYR A 135 -0.06 2.70 11.86
C TYR A 135 0.77 3.18 10.67
N ARG A 136 1.92 3.77 10.95
CA ARG A 136 2.79 4.33 9.91
C ARG A 136 3.74 3.30 9.31
N GLN A 137 4.12 2.26 10.04
CA GLN A 137 5.02 1.22 9.55
C GLN A 137 4.24 0.03 9.01
N VAL A 138 4.54 -0.40 7.79
CA VAL A 138 4.00 -1.63 7.21
C VAL A 138 5.15 -2.51 6.71
N LEU A 139 5.17 -3.74 7.19
CA LEU A 139 6.14 -4.77 6.79
C LEU A 139 5.43 -5.81 5.93
N ALA A 140 5.95 -6.06 4.74
CA ALA A 140 5.45 -7.10 3.85
C ALA A 140 6.42 -8.28 3.82
N ILE A 141 5.98 -9.41 4.36
CA ILE A 141 6.71 -10.67 4.32
C ILE A 141 6.87 -11.12 2.87
N LYS A 142 7.98 -11.79 2.56
CA LYS A 142 8.20 -12.38 1.23
C LYS A 142 7.01 -13.25 0.83
N GLY A 143 6.47 -12.99 -0.37
CA GLY A 143 5.26 -13.64 -0.88
C GLY A 143 4.02 -12.73 -0.86
N THR A 144 4.06 -11.61 -0.13
CA THR A 144 3.05 -10.55 -0.21
C THR A 144 3.10 -9.84 -1.56
N ALA A 145 1.94 -9.41 -2.06
CA ALA A 145 1.79 -8.64 -3.27
C ALA A 145 2.67 -7.38 -3.22
N ALA A 146 3.18 -6.99 -4.39
CA ALA A 146 4.05 -5.84 -4.52
C ALA A 146 3.33 -4.55 -4.12
N LEU A 147 3.79 -3.88 -3.06
CA LEU A 147 3.07 -2.80 -2.40
C LEU A 147 2.95 -1.57 -3.31
N TRP A 148 3.94 -1.36 -4.17
CA TRP A 148 3.98 -0.23 -5.12
C TRP A 148 3.50 -0.61 -6.53
N SER A 149 2.85 -1.77 -6.68
CA SER A 149 2.22 -2.13 -7.94
C SER A 149 1.07 -1.18 -8.28
N PRO A 150 0.77 -0.95 -9.57
CA PRO A 150 -0.33 -0.09 -9.99
C PRO A 150 -1.68 -0.47 -9.37
N LYS A 151 -1.95 -1.76 -9.18
CA LYS A 151 -3.19 -2.23 -8.53
C LYS A 151 -3.24 -1.85 -7.05
N VAL A 152 -2.16 -2.05 -6.30
CA VAL A 152 -2.11 -1.71 -4.87
C VAL A 152 -2.13 -0.19 -4.67
N LEU A 153 -1.41 0.59 -5.49
CA LEU A 153 -1.45 2.06 -5.47
C LEU A 153 -2.88 2.59 -5.60
N ARG A 154 -3.65 2.03 -6.54
CA ARG A 154 -5.06 2.39 -6.72
C ARG A 154 -5.92 2.00 -5.53
N ALA A 155 -5.82 0.75 -5.07
CA ALA A 155 -6.59 0.29 -3.92
C ALA A 155 -6.27 1.08 -2.63
N GLY A 156 -5.00 1.50 -2.48
CA GLY A 156 -4.53 2.30 -1.35
C GLY A 156 -4.93 3.78 -1.41
N MET A 157 -5.37 4.29 -2.57
CA MET A 157 -5.86 5.67 -2.74
C MET A 157 -4.94 6.74 -2.14
N GLY A 158 -3.62 6.58 -2.31
CA GLY A 158 -2.61 7.53 -1.81
C GLY A 158 -2.14 7.29 -0.37
N ALA A 159 -2.61 6.24 0.31
CA ALA A 159 -2.13 5.87 1.65
C ALA A 159 -0.60 5.68 1.71
N HIS A 160 -0.01 5.15 0.63
CA HIS A 160 1.44 4.92 0.48
C HIS A 160 2.30 6.11 0.88
N PHE A 161 1.86 7.33 0.60
CA PHE A 161 2.65 8.54 0.83
C PHE A 161 2.63 9.00 2.30
N GLY A 162 1.81 8.38 3.15
CA GLY A 162 1.81 8.57 4.60
C GLY A 162 2.43 7.40 5.37
N LEU A 163 2.90 6.36 4.66
CA LEU A 163 3.34 5.10 5.24
C LEU A 163 4.82 4.85 4.94
N HIS A 164 5.49 4.22 5.89
CA HIS A 164 6.79 3.61 5.76
C HIS A 164 6.61 2.15 5.37
N LEU A 165 6.73 1.87 4.07
CA LEU A 165 6.48 0.55 3.48
C LEU A 165 7.79 -0.19 3.25
N ILE A 166 7.95 -1.36 3.87
CA ILE A 166 9.14 -2.20 3.75
C ILE A 166 8.72 -3.55 3.19
N GLU A 167 9.35 -3.96 2.08
CA GLU A 167 9.06 -5.22 1.39
C GLU A 167 10.15 -6.26 1.62
N SER A 168 9.82 -7.53 1.35
CA SER A 168 10.75 -8.66 1.41
C SER A 168 11.34 -8.89 2.80
N VAL A 169 10.54 -8.56 3.82
CA VAL A 169 10.86 -8.77 5.23
C VAL A 169 10.76 -10.26 5.55
N SER A 170 11.58 -10.72 6.49
CA SER A 170 11.57 -12.09 7.03
C SER A 170 10.83 -12.16 8.37
N GLU A 171 10.49 -13.37 8.82
CA GLU A 171 9.90 -13.54 10.16
C GLU A 171 10.87 -13.11 11.28
N ALA A 172 12.19 -13.17 11.04
CA ALA A 172 13.19 -12.72 12.00
C ALA A 172 13.15 -11.21 12.22
N ASP A 173 12.84 -10.43 11.18
CA ASP A 173 12.67 -8.99 11.30
C ASP A 173 11.43 -8.62 12.13
N VAL A 174 10.36 -9.43 12.04
CA VAL A 174 9.16 -9.28 12.89
C VAL A 174 9.48 -9.66 14.34
N ALA A 175 10.27 -10.72 14.54
CA ALA A 175 10.72 -11.14 15.86
C ALA A 175 11.64 -10.11 16.54
N ALA A 176 12.29 -9.24 15.77
CA ALA A 176 13.15 -8.17 16.26
C ALA A 176 12.41 -6.89 16.66
N LEU A 177 11.07 -6.85 16.56
CA LEU A 177 10.27 -5.72 17.02
C LEU A 177 10.21 -5.70 18.57
N ASP A 178 10.31 -4.51 19.15
CA ASP A 178 10.21 -4.27 20.60
C ASP A 178 8.75 -4.06 21.06
N VAL A 179 7.79 -4.22 20.15
CA VAL A 179 6.36 -4.11 20.41
C VAL A 179 5.70 -5.49 20.40
N PRO A 180 4.65 -5.72 21.19
CA PRO A 180 3.96 -7.01 21.20
C PRO A 180 3.36 -7.33 19.83
N VAL A 181 3.64 -8.54 19.34
CA VAL A 181 3.06 -9.10 18.13
C VAL A 181 1.67 -9.66 18.44
N LEU A 182 0.67 -9.19 17.70
CA LEU A 182 -0.72 -9.63 17.77
C LEU A 182 -1.11 -10.28 16.44
N THR A 183 -1.82 -11.39 16.48
CA THR A 183 -2.28 -12.09 15.28
C THR A 183 -3.78 -12.32 15.34
N THR A 184 -4.43 -12.39 14.19
CA THR A 184 -5.82 -12.84 14.11
C THR A 184 -5.88 -14.36 14.02
N SER A 185 -6.81 -14.98 14.74
CA SER A 185 -7.14 -16.41 14.63
C SER A 185 -8.65 -16.61 14.67
N SER A 186 -9.17 -17.60 13.93
CA SER A 186 -10.59 -17.96 14.02
C SER A 186 -10.88 -18.85 15.25
N HIS A 187 -9.87 -19.58 15.74
CA HIS A 187 -10.06 -20.67 16.71
C HIS A 187 -9.40 -20.40 18.06
N GLU A 188 -8.38 -19.55 18.12
CA GLU A 188 -7.53 -19.40 19.31
C GLU A 188 -7.54 -17.98 19.88
N GLY A 189 -7.48 -17.91 21.21
CA GLY A 189 -7.35 -16.66 21.96
C GLY A 189 -8.66 -15.96 22.30
N PRO A 190 -8.60 -14.87 23.07
CA PRO A 190 -9.77 -14.10 23.49
C PRO A 190 -10.41 -13.33 22.34
N PHE A 191 -11.67 -12.93 22.53
CA PHE A 191 -12.35 -12.08 21.57
C PHE A 191 -11.88 -10.63 21.69
N LEU A 192 -11.71 -9.96 20.54
CA LEU A 192 -11.24 -8.58 20.44
C LEU A 192 -12.06 -7.60 21.30
N HIS A 193 -13.38 -7.76 21.32
CA HIS A 193 -14.27 -6.88 22.08
C HIS A 193 -14.11 -7.07 23.60
N GLU A 194 -13.83 -8.29 24.06
CA GLU A 194 -13.57 -8.56 25.48
C GLU A 194 -12.25 -7.94 25.93
N LEU A 195 -11.20 -8.06 25.11
CA LEU A 195 -9.90 -7.43 25.35
C LEU A 195 -10.02 -5.91 25.47
N LEU A 196 -10.82 -5.29 24.59
CA LEU A 196 -11.06 -3.86 24.61
C LEU A 196 -11.79 -3.45 25.90
N GLN A 197 -12.85 -4.18 26.29
CA GLN A 197 -13.59 -3.92 27.54
C GLN A 197 -12.71 -4.04 28.79
N ARG A 198 -11.79 -5.01 28.80
CA ARG A 198 -10.87 -5.27 29.92
C ARG A 198 -9.62 -4.38 29.91
N LYS A 199 -9.44 -3.55 28.88
CA LYS A 199 -8.23 -2.71 28.67
C LYS A 199 -6.95 -3.55 28.56
N GLU A 200 -7.07 -4.73 27.96
CA GLU A 200 -5.96 -5.66 27.72
C GLU A 200 -5.38 -5.54 26.29
N LEU A 201 -5.94 -4.64 25.48
CA LEU A 201 -5.46 -4.31 24.15
C LEU A 201 -4.58 -3.05 24.18
N THR A 202 -3.41 -3.08 23.51
CA THR A 202 -2.48 -1.95 23.46
C THR A 202 -2.45 -1.29 22.08
N PRO A 203 -2.40 0.06 22.00
CA PRO A 203 -2.21 0.76 20.73
C PRO A 203 -0.79 0.63 20.15
N LYS A 204 0.20 0.30 21.00
CA LYS A 204 1.60 0.10 20.60
C LYS A 204 1.86 -1.39 20.38
N CYS A 205 1.54 -1.89 19.20
CA CYS A 205 1.65 -3.31 18.82
C CYS A 205 1.99 -3.51 17.33
N ALA A 206 2.38 -4.74 16.98
CA ALA A 206 2.51 -5.20 15.61
C ALA A 206 1.38 -6.17 15.26
N TRP A 207 0.44 -5.77 14.42
CA TRP A 207 -0.64 -6.64 13.94
C TRP A 207 -0.22 -7.43 12.71
N VAL A 208 -0.36 -8.76 12.76
CA VAL A 208 -0.10 -9.64 11.61
C VAL A 208 -1.41 -10.08 10.98
N PHE A 209 -1.52 -9.85 9.67
CA PHE A 209 -2.65 -10.31 8.85
C PHE A 209 -2.14 -11.27 7.78
N GLY A 210 -2.72 -12.47 7.77
CA GLY A 210 -2.25 -13.59 6.97
C GLY A 210 -2.93 -13.76 5.62
N HIS A 211 -2.48 -14.75 4.89
CA HIS A 211 -2.98 -15.14 3.57
C HIS A 211 -4.47 -15.50 3.63
N GLU A 212 -5.23 -15.12 2.61
CA GLU A 212 -6.70 -15.21 2.57
C GLU A 212 -7.24 -16.61 2.86
N GLY A 213 -6.59 -17.66 2.36
CA GLY A 213 -6.99 -19.06 2.58
C GLY A 213 -6.19 -19.84 3.63
N GLN A 214 -5.01 -19.37 4.04
CA GLN A 214 -4.13 -20.13 4.97
C GLN A 214 -4.00 -19.46 6.33
N GLY A 215 -4.49 -18.22 6.47
CA GLY A 215 -4.28 -17.42 7.65
C GLY A 215 -2.82 -17.05 7.86
N VAL A 216 -2.48 -16.71 9.10
CA VAL A 216 -1.12 -16.37 9.52
C VAL A 216 -0.30 -17.66 9.62
N SER A 217 0.94 -17.61 9.12
CA SER A 217 1.91 -18.72 9.21
C SER A 217 2.14 -19.17 10.64
N ASP A 218 2.41 -20.47 10.83
CA ASP A 218 2.75 -21.03 12.13
C ASP A 218 3.96 -20.34 12.77
N SER A 219 4.96 -19.95 11.97
CA SER A 219 6.14 -19.21 12.42
C SER A 219 5.77 -17.86 13.04
N LEU A 220 4.94 -17.06 12.37
CA LEU A 220 4.47 -15.77 12.91
C LEU A 220 3.45 -15.94 14.05
N MET A 221 2.62 -16.99 14.00
CA MET A 221 1.72 -17.34 15.10
C MET A 221 2.47 -17.73 16.38
N ALA A 222 3.66 -18.32 16.25
CA ALA A 222 4.53 -18.65 17.39
C ALA A 222 5.19 -17.41 18.02
N LEU A 223 5.36 -16.31 17.26
CA LEU A 223 5.83 -15.02 17.77
C LEU A 223 4.72 -14.22 18.49
N ALA A 224 3.46 -14.59 18.27
CA ALA A 224 2.32 -13.86 18.79
C ALA A 224 2.34 -13.84 20.32
N ARG A 225 2.43 -12.65 20.91
CA ARG A 225 2.12 -12.47 22.34
C ARG A 225 0.65 -12.79 22.61
N GLN A 226 -0.22 -12.47 21.65
CA GLN A 226 -1.65 -12.72 21.76
C GLN A 226 -2.25 -13.02 20.40
N LYS A 227 -3.03 -14.10 20.36
CA LYS A 227 -3.90 -14.46 19.23
C LYS A 227 -5.29 -13.91 19.54
N VAL A 228 -5.95 -13.30 18.57
CA VAL A 228 -7.19 -12.56 18.80
C VAL A 228 -8.27 -13.01 17.82
N ARG A 229 -9.48 -13.19 18.35
CA ARG A 229 -10.66 -13.58 17.58
C ARG A 229 -11.59 -12.40 17.37
N ILE A 230 -12.16 -12.26 16.18
CA ILE A 230 -13.28 -11.35 15.94
C ILE A 230 -14.57 -12.14 16.14
N ALA A 231 -15.49 -11.64 16.96
CA ALA A 231 -16.77 -12.31 17.19
C ALA A 231 -17.64 -12.23 15.93
N GLN A 232 -18.15 -13.38 15.46
CA GLN A 232 -18.97 -13.52 14.25
C GLN A 232 -20.31 -14.18 14.58
N PRO A 233 -21.25 -13.49 15.27
CA PRO A 233 -22.51 -14.08 15.72
C PRO A 233 -23.42 -14.53 14.56
N GLY A 234 -23.15 -14.08 13.34
CA GLY A 234 -23.87 -14.51 12.13
C GLY A 234 -23.47 -15.91 11.61
N GLY A 235 -22.45 -16.55 12.20
CA GLY A 235 -22.07 -17.93 11.85
C GLY A 235 -21.11 -18.10 10.67
N GLU A 236 -20.62 -17.00 10.08
CA GLU A 236 -19.58 -17.06 9.05
C GLU A 236 -18.27 -17.60 9.62
N GLU A 237 -17.52 -18.39 8.83
CA GLU A 237 -16.27 -19.01 9.29
C GLU A 237 -15.11 -18.00 9.35
N SER A 238 -15.07 -17.05 8.42
CA SER A 238 -14.00 -16.04 8.35
C SER A 238 -14.45 -14.72 7.72
N LEU A 239 -13.76 -13.64 8.08
CA LEU A 239 -13.89 -12.34 7.41
C LEU A 239 -12.86 -12.21 6.29
N ASN A 240 -13.18 -11.38 5.30
CA ASN A 240 -12.17 -10.80 4.42
C ASN A 240 -11.05 -10.15 5.28
N VAL A 241 -9.80 -10.41 4.92
CA VAL A 241 -8.63 -10.01 5.71
C VAL A 241 -8.49 -8.48 5.86
N ALA A 242 -8.88 -7.69 4.86
CA ALA A 242 -8.86 -6.24 4.98
C ALA A 242 -9.94 -5.73 5.94
N THR A 243 -11.11 -6.38 5.98
CA THR A 243 -12.16 -6.09 6.97
C THR A 243 -11.69 -6.45 8.37
N ALA A 244 -11.09 -7.62 8.55
CA ALA A 244 -10.51 -8.03 9.83
C ALA A 244 -9.44 -7.04 10.31
N ALA A 245 -8.56 -6.60 9.40
CA ALA A 245 -7.56 -5.59 9.68
C ALA A 245 -8.18 -4.26 10.10
N ALA A 246 -9.19 -3.77 9.38
CA ALA A 246 -9.88 -2.53 9.74
C ALA A 246 -10.43 -2.59 11.19
N ILE A 247 -11.07 -3.69 11.56
CA ILE A 247 -11.63 -3.92 12.91
C ILE A 247 -10.52 -3.94 13.97
N CYS A 248 -9.46 -4.73 13.75
CA CYS A 248 -8.35 -4.88 14.70
C CYS A 248 -7.56 -3.60 14.91
N LEU A 249 -7.22 -2.90 13.81
CA LEU A 249 -6.46 -1.66 13.84
C LEU A 249 -7.24 -0.54 14.50
N HIS A 250 -8.53 -0.40 14.17
CA HIS A 250 -9.40 0.56 14.83
C HIS A 250 -9.51 0.28 16.33
N ALA A 251 -9.83 -0.96 16.74
CA ALA A 251 -9.97 -1.31 18.14
C ALA A 251 -8.70 -1.03 18.96
N SER A 252 -7.53 -1.29 18.40
CA SER A 252 -6.26 -1.01 19.06
C SER A 252 -5.95 0.48 19.11
N ALA A 253 -6.23 1.22 18.02
CA ALA A 253 -6.01 2.67 17.96
C ALA A 253 -6.89 3.44 18.96
N THR A 254 -8.11 2.95 19.22
CA THR A 254 -9.03 3.55 20.19
C THR A 254 -8.88 3.00 21.61
N ALA A 255 -8.05 1.98 21.84
CA ALA A 255 -7.87 1.38 23.17
C ALA A 255 -7.28 2.35 24.22
N ALA A 256 -6.65 3.44 23.77
CA ALA A 256 -6.08 4.48 24.63
C ALA A 256 -6.91 5.78 24.70
N ILE A 257 -8.07 5.82 24.03
CA ILE A 257 -9.01 6.96 24.04
C ILE A 257 -10.16 6.64 24.99
#